data_AF-A0A814LRS8-F1
#
_entry.id   AF-A0A814LRS8-F1
#
_cell.length_a   1.000
_cell.length_b   1.000
_cell.length_c   1.000
_cell.angle_alpha   90.00
_cell.angle_beta   90.00
_cell.angle_gamma   90.00
#
_symmetry.space_group_name_H-M   'P 1'
#
loop_
_entity.id
_entity.type
_entity.pdbx_description
1 polymer ?
#
loop_
_entity_poly.entity_id
_entity_poly.type
_entity_poly.pdbx_seq_one_letter_code
_entity_poly.pdbx_strand_id
1 'polypeptide(L)'
;MDSPETINNSSSRSMNPTNEFESCPHDHSTANQKGMASSSYSPGSYRYPTNPHNIPTSDDSGNESSLNYRQKSNPHFVVVAIDFGTTYSGYAFAFTRDIDSILMMRKVDGNDPGVINQKTPTTILLTPNLEFHSFGFFARDFFHDLDPDEAKRWLFFEKFKMHLHYVQDLNTQTLIAASNGRKVPALTIFTYALQYFKEHALRELSDQSGTRFVNEDVR
;
A
#
# COMPACT_ATOMS: atom_id res chain seq x y z
N MET A 1 68.18 -2.07 12.21
CA MET A 1 68.42 -1.75 10.80
C MET A 1 67.49 -2.63 10.00
N ASP A 2 66.63 -2.17 9.11
CA ASP A 2 65.96 -0.89 8.86
C ASP A 2 64.84 -1.32 7.89
N SER A 3 63.62 -0.81 8.04
CA SER A 3 62.56 -1.06 7.05
C SER A 3 62.90 -0.35 5.73
N PRO A 4 62.21 -0.71 4.63
CA PRO A 4 61.13 0.20 4.27
C PRO A 4 59.86 -0.47 3.72
N GLU A 5 58.80 0.31 3.82
CA GLU A 5 57.43 0.14 3.38
C GLU A 5 57.29 -0.08 1.87
N THR A 6 56.19 -0.74 1.47
CA THR A 6 55.52 -0.42 0.20
C THR A 6 54.02 -0.30 0.42
N ILE A 7 53.56 0.95 0.28
CA ILE A 7 52.18 1.40 0.17
C ILE A 7 51.64 0.96 -1.20
N ASN A 8 50.39 0.49 -1.26
CA ASN A 8 49.59 0.60 -2.48
C ASN A 8 48.16 1.01 -2.13
N ASN A 9 47.77 2.15 -2.69
CA ASN A 9 46.55 2.87 -2.42
C ASN A 9 45.65 2.82 -3.67
N SER A 10 44.34 2.80 -3.42
CA SER A 10 43.24 3.24 -4.28
C SER A 10 42.92 2.49 -5.60
N SER A 11 41.70 1.95 -5.64
CA SER A 11 40.76 2.25 -6.73
C SER A 11 39.33 2.12 -6.21
N SER A 12 38.76 3.26 -5.87
CA SER A 12 37.35 3.49 -5.59
C SER A 12 36.52 3.23 -6.84
N ARG A 13 35.64 2.23 -6.81
CA ARG A 13 34.57 2.07 -7.81
C ARG A 13 33.25 2.46 -7.17
N SER A 14 32.81 3.67 -7.48
CA SER A 14 31.44 4.16 -7.27
C SER A 14 30.47 3.21 -7.97
N MET A 15 29.52 2.63 -7.23
CA MET A 15 28.33 2.01 -7.80
C MET A 15 27.12 2.87 -7.40
N ASN A 16 26.43 3.37 -8.42
CA ASN A 16 25.11 3.99 -8.30
C ASN A 16 24.11 2.93 -7.80
N PRO A 17 23.22 3.22 -6.85
CA PRO A 17 22.06 2.38 -6.61
C PRO A 17 20.98 2.72 -7.64
N THR A 18 20.81 1.83 -8.62
CA THR A 18 19.59 1.75 -9.41
C THR A 18 18.50 1.13 -8.53
N ASN A 19 17.44 1.90 -8.27
CA ASN A 19 16.20 1.41 -7.67
C ASN A 19 15.49 0.49 -8.67
N GLU A 20 15.71 -0.80 -8.56
CA GLU A 20 14.83 -1.83 -9.13
C GLU A 20 14.48 -2.79 -8.00
N PHE A 21 13.21 -2.74 -7.57
CA PHE A 21 12.63 -3.75 -6.69
C PHE A 21 12.49 -5.04 -7.51
N GLU A 22 13.52 -5.86 -7.51
CA GLU A 22 13.48 -7.20 -8.06
C GLU A 22 12.74 -8.13 -7.09
N SER A 23 11.68 -8.77 -7.61
CA SER A 23 10.90 -9.80 -6.93
C SER A 23 11.74 -11.07 -6.71
N CYS A 24 11.75 -11.60 -5.48
CA CYS A 24 12.42 -12.86 -5.16
C CYS A 24 11.74 -14.07 -5.84
N PRO A 25 12.51 -15.06 -6.36
CA PRO A 25 11.97 -16.28 -6.97
C PRO A 25 11.56 -17.34 -5.92
N HIS A 26 10.43 -18.01 -6.16
CA HIS A 26 9.93 -19.13 -5.37
C HIS A 26 10.49 -20.47 -5.85
N ASP A 27 11.05 -21.26 -4.94
CA ASP A 27 11.41 -22.66 -5.16
C ASP A 27 10.19 -23.59 -4.99
N HIS A 28 10.06 -24.52 -5.93
CA HIS A 28 9.00 -25.53 -5.99
C HIS A 28 9.31 -26.71 -5.05
N SER A 29 8.36 -27.06 -4.17
CA SER A 29 8.27 -28.40 -3.59
C SER A 29 6.95 -29.05 -3.95
N THR A 30 7.06 -30.25 -4.51
CA THR A 30 6.00 -31.04 -5.15
C THR A 30 5.22 -31.85 -4.12
N ALA A 31 3.89 -31.79 -4.12
CA ALA A 31 3.05 -32.80 -3.50
C ALA A 31 1.72 -33.01 -4.25
N ASN A 32 1.34 -34.28 -4.31
CA ASN A 32 0.47 -34.94 -5.29
C ASN A 32 -1.04 -34.61 -5.21
N GLN A 33 -1.68 -34.70 -6.38
CA GLN A 33 -3.12 -34.62 -6.65
C GLN A 33 -3.95 -35.70 -5.93
N LYS A 34 -5.17 -35.33 -5.51
CA LYS A 34 -6.38 -36.14 -5.71
C LYS A 34 -7.55 -35.23 -6.08
N GLY A 35 -8.21 -35.55 -7.19
CA GLY A 35 -9.20 -34.71 -7.85
C GLY A 35 -10.63 -34.85 -7.32
N MET A 36 -11.47 -33.91 -7.74
CA MET A 36 -12.92 -34.08 -7.86
C MET A 36 -13.52 -33.02 -8.80
N ALA A 37 -14.24 -33.53 -9.80
CA ALA A 37 -15.31 -32.95 -10.61
C ALA A 37 -15.24 -31.49 -11.11
N SER A 38 -15.18 -31.38 -12.44
CA SER A 38 -15.41 -30.20 -13.27
C SER A 38 -16.84 -29.65 -13.16
N SER A 39 -16.97 -28.37 -12.81
CA SER A 39 -18.15 -27.55 -13.13
C SER A 39 -17.67 -26.31 -13.89
N SER A 40 -18.01 -26.25 -15.18
CA SER A 40 -17.69 -25.14 -16.07
C SER A 40 -18.59 -23.94 -15.76
N TYR A 41 -18.09 -23.00 -14.95
CA TYR A 41 -18.69 -21.67 -14.82
C TYR A 41 -17.99 -20.72 -15.78
N SER A 42 -18.75 -20.18 -16.74
CA SER A 42 -18.31 -19.10 -17.63
C SER A 42 -18.58 -17.76 -16.95
N PRO A 43 -17.58 -16.90 -16.72
CA PRO A 43 -17.83 -15.53 -16.27
C PRO A 43 -18.39 -14.72 -17.44
N GLY A 44 -19.58 -14.15 -17.24
CA GLY A 44 -20.22 -13.26 -18.21
C GLY A 44 -19.31 -12.09 -18.55
N SER A 45 -19.17 -11.83 -19.85
CA SER A 45 -18.46 -10.67 -20.37
C SER A 45 -19.29 -9.42 -20.11
N TYR A 46 -18.90 -8.62 -19.12
CA TYR A 46 -19.40 -7.26 -18.99
C TYR A 46 -18.83 -6.43 -20.15
N ARG A 47 -19.64 -6.28 -21.21
CA ARG A 47 -19.39 -5.32 -22.28
C ARG A 47 -19.73 -3.93 -21.77
N TYR A 48 -18.75 -3.04 -21.69
CA TYR A 48 -19.03 -1.61 -21.53
C TYR A 48 -19.72 -1.06 -22.80
N PRO A 49 -20.76 -0.24 -22.68
CA PRO A 49 -21.42 0.36 -23.84
C PRO A 49 -20.47 1.32 -24.56
N THR A 50 -20.42 1.19 -25.88
CA THR A 50 -19.79 2.18 -26.77
C THR A 50 -20.58 3.49 -26.75
N ASN A 51 -19.84 4.58 -26.64
CA ASN A 51 -20.29 5.97 -26.70
C ASN A 51 -21.19 6.23 -27.93
N PRO A 52 -22.38 6.82 -27.79
CA PRO A 52 -23.05 7.49 -28.89
C PRO A 52 -23.02 9.01 -28.67
N HIS A 53 -22.14 9.69 -29.40
CA HIS A 53 -22.43 11.06 -29.82
C HIS A 53 -23.68 11.02 -30.71
N ASN A 54 -24.75 11.69 -30.28
CA ASN A 54 -25.68 12.42 -31.16
C ASN A 54 -26.68 13.23 -30.30
N ILE A 55 -26.59 14.56 -30.40
CA ILE A 55 -27.57 15.52 -29.90
C ILE A 55 -28.59 15.75 -31.01
N PRO A 56 -29.89 15.75 -30.70
CA PRO A 56 -30.83 16.65 -31.36
C PRO A 56 -31.41 17.67 -30.37
N THR A 57 -31.38 18.92 -30.80
CA THR A 57 -31.99 20.10 -30.18
C THR A 57 -33.52 20.04 -30.23
N SER A 58 -34.18 20.36 -29.12
CA SER A 58 -35.53 20.91 -29.15
C SER A 58 -35.74 21.81 -27.94
N ASP A 59 -36.13 23.05 -28.23
CA ASP A 59 -36.54 24.10 -27.30
C ASP A 59 -37.63 23.62 -26.33
N ASP A 60 -37.45 23.89 -25.04
CA ASP A 60 -38.57 24.24 -24.17
C ASP A 60 -38.11 25.17 -23.04
N SER A 61 -38.96 26.15 -22.78
CA SER A 61 -38.71 27.33 -21.95
C SER A 61 -39.14 27.03 -20.51
N GLY A 62 -38.19 26.89 -19.60
CA GLY A 62 -38.48 26.65 -18.18
C GLY A 62 -37.38 27.18 -17.27
N ASN A 63 -37.73 28.19 -16.49
CA ASN A 63 -36.87 28.87 -15.52
C ASN A 63 -36.47 27.92 -14.37
N GLU A 64 -35.23 27.40 -14.37
CA GLU A 64 -34.61 26.68 -13.25
C GLU A 64 -33.35 27.44 -12.83
N SER A 65 -33.51 28.33 -11.85
CA SER A 65 -32.45 29.01 -11.12
C SER A 65 -31.70 28.03 -10.21
N SER A 66 -30.95 27.08 -10.79
CA SER A 66 -30.34 25.99 -10.02
C SER A 66 -29.09 25.33 -10.64
N LEU A 67 -28.35 25.97 -11.56
CA LEU A 67 -27.11 25.37 -12.10
C LEU A 67 -25.95 26.36 -12.19
N ASN A 68 -25.57 26.94 -11.05
CA ASN A 68 -24.28 27.61 -10.89
C ASN A 68 -23.47 27.03 -9.73
N TYR A 69 -23.55 25.71 -9.53
CA TYR A 69 -22.36 25.00 -9.04
C TYR A 69 -21.35 25.06 -10.17
N ARG A 70 -20.56 26.13 -10.18
CA ARG A 70 -19.28 26.19 -10.88
C ARG A 70 -18.59 24.86 -10.58
N GLN A 71 -18.60 23.93 -11.55
CA GLN A 71 -17.77 22.74 -11.51
C GLN A 71 -16.35 23.27 -11.33
N LYS A 72 -15.88 23.35 -10.09
CA LYS A 72 -14.45 23.34 -9.84
C LYS A 72 -14.03 22.06 -10.53
N SER A 73 -13.27 22.18 -11.62
CA SER A 73 -12.58 21.06 -12.21
C SER A 73 -11.85 20.39 -11.07
N ASN A 74 -12.39 19.29 -10.55
CA ASN A 74 -11.72 18.55 -9.51
C ASN A 74 -10.52 17.94 -10.23
N PRO A 75 -9.28 18.36 -9.93
CA PRO A 75 -8.12 17.87 -10.67
C PRO A 75 -7.95 16.36 -10.44
N HIS A 76 -8.49 15.88 -9.32
CA HIS A 76 -8.45 14.47 -8.93
C HIS A 76 -9.67 13.73 -9.49
N PHE A 77 -9.40 12.57 -10.08
CA PHE A 77 -10.42 11.68 -10.61
C PHE A 77 -10.85 10.62 -9.60
N VAL A 78 -10.04 10.37 -8.58
CA VAL A 78 -10.26 9.38 -7.52
C VAL A 78 -10.08 10.01 -6.14
N VAL A 79 -10.87 9.56 -5.17
CA VAL A 79 -10.68 9.87 -3.74
C VAL A 79 -10.36 8.56 -3.02
N VAL A 80 -9.32 8.57 -2.18
CA VAL A 80 -8.95 7.43 -1.32
C VAL A 80 -9.18 7.79 0.15
N ALA A 81 -9.93 6.95 0.85
CA ALA A 81 -10.13 7.03 2.29
C ALA A 81 -9.34 5.93 2.99
N ILE A 82 -8.38 6.30 3.85
CA ILE A 82 -7.57 5.35 4.62
C ILE A 82 -8.16 5.23 6.05
N ASP A 83 -8.51 4.00 6.44
CA ASP A 83 -8.84 3.63 7.82
C ASP A 83 -7.58 3.09 8.51
N PHE A 84 -6.92 3.95 9.30
CA PHE A 84 -5.90 3.52 10.25
C PHE A 84 -6.58 3.01 11.51
N GLY A 85 -6.88 1.71 11.57
CA GLY A 85 -7.43 1.08 12.75
C GLY A 85 -6.37 0.75 13.79
N THR A 86 -6.81 0.31 14.97
CA THR A 86 -5.91 -0.19 16.02
C THR A 86 -5.30 -1.52 15.63
N THR A 87 -6.15 -2.48 15.25
CA THR A 87 -5.73 -3.86 14.97
C THR A 87 -5.47 -4.04 13.49
N TYR A 88 -6.38 -3.54 12.65
CA TYR A 88 -6.32 -3.68 11.21
C TYR A 88 -6.57 -2.33 10.55
N SER A 89 -5.88 -2.10 9.44
CA SER A 89 -5.96 -0.90 8.64
C SER A 89 -6.32 -1.28 7.19
N GLY A 90 -6.81 -0.32 6.42
CA GLY A 90 -7.15 -0.52 5.02
C GLY A 90 -7.58 0.78 4.37
N TYR A 91 -8.02 0.71 3.12
CA TYR A 91 -8.60 1.86 2.44
C TYR A 91 -9.79 1.47 1.58
N ALA A 92 -10.53 2.50 1.17
CA ALA A 92 -11.53 2.44 0.13
C ALA A 92 -11.28 3.59 -0.86
N PHE A 93 -11.71 3.43 -2.10
CA PHE A 93 -11.64 4.49 -3.09
C PHE A 93 -12.91 4.56 -3.94
N ALA A 94 -13.20 5.75 -4.44
CA ALA A 94 -14.31 6.02 -5.33
C ALA A 94 -13.88 6.98 -6.44
N PHE A 95 -14.45 6.80 -7.63
CA PHE A 95 -14.24 7.72 -8.74
C PHE A 95 -15.15 8.94 -8.56
N THR A 96 -14.61 10.13 -8.76
CA THR A 96 -15.36 11.39 -8.59
C THR A 96 -16.55 11.54 -9.54
N ARG A 97 -16.57 10.78 -10.64
CA ARG A 97 -17.65 10.72 -11.62
C ARG A 97 -18.63 9.57 -11.40
N ASP A 98 -18.33 8.67 -10.46
CA ASP A 98 -19.13 7.49 -10.13
C ASP A 98 -19.02 7.24 -8.61
N ILE A 99 -19.67 8.12 -7.85
CA ILE A 99 -19.50 8.22 -6.39
C ILE A 99 -20.20 7.05 -5.67
N ASP A 100 -21.18 6.41 -6.31
CA ASP A 100 -21.89 5.25 -5.76
C ASP A 100 -21.06 3.96 -5.86
N SER A 101 -19.99 3.97 -6.67
CA SER A 101 -19.07 2.85 -6.84
C SER A 101 -17.90 2.95 -5.86
N ILE A 102 -18.10 2.39 -4.65
CA ILE A 102 -17.07 2.30 -3.62
C ILE A 102 -16.32 0.97 -3.76
N LEU A 103 -15.01 1.07 -3.97
CA LEU A 103 -14.11 -0.06 -4.10
C LEU A 103 -13.23 -0.16 -2.87
N MET A 104 -13.25 -1.32 -2.23
CA MET A 104 -12.47 -1.59 -1.03
C MET A 104 -11.11 -2.18 -1.40
N MET A 105 -10.09 -1.91 -0.57
CA MET A 105 -8.78 -2.55 -0.68
C MET A 105 -8.92 -4.06 -0.83
N ARG A 106 -8.38 -4.59 -1.92
CA ARG A 106 -8.31 -6.03 -2.13
C ARG A 106 -7.24 -6.68 -1.29
N LYS A 107 -7.42 -7.99 -1.13
CA LYS A 107 -6.44 -8.90 -0.55
C LYS A 107 -5.15 -8.90 -1.40
N VAL A 108 -4.00 -8.82 -0.75
CA VAL A 108 -2.69 -9.00 -1.40
C VAL A 108 -2.56 -10.48 -1.79
N ASP A 109 -2.09 -10.75 -3.00
CA ASP A 109 -2.09 -12.07 -3.63
C ASP A 109 -1.57 -13.22 -2.74
N GLY A 110 -2.17 -14.41 -2.88
CA GLY A 110 -1.65 -15.65 -2.29
C GLY A 110 -2.43 -16.23 -1.10
N ASN A 111 -3.59 -15.69 -0.76
CA ASN A 111 -4.36 -16.17 0.38
C ASN A 111 -5.84 -16.38 -0.03
N ASP A 112 -6.52 -17.38 0.54
CA ASP A 112 -7.84 -17.97 0.21
C ASP A 112 -8.79 -17.15 -0.72
N PRO A 113 -9.14 -17.64 -1.93
CA PRO A 113 -9.88 -16.90 -2.98
C PRO A 113 -11.32 -16.49 -2.62
N GLY A 114 -11.84 -16.85 -1.44
CA GLY A 114 -13.18 -16.50 -0.99
C GLY A 114 -13.32 -15.15 -0.26
N VAL A 115 -12.22 -14.44 0.07
CA VAL A 115 -12.26 -13.22 0.89
C VAL A 115 -11.89 -11.99 0.05
N ILE A 116 -12.92 -11.28 -0.42
CA ILE A 116 -12.80 -10.08 -1.28
C ILE A 116 -12.31 -8.82 -0.55
N ASN A 117 -12.35 -8.79 0.79
CA ASN A 117 -11.99 -7.62 1.60
C ASN A 117 -11.11 -8.03 2.78
N GLN A 118 -9.80 -7.81 2.69
CA GLN A 118 -8.90 -8.02 3.82
C GLN A 118 -8.33 -6.69 4.29
N LYS A 119 -8.78 -6.26 5.48
CA LYS A 119 -7.98 -5.31 6.24
C LYS A 119 -6.62 -5.94 6.55
N THR A 120 -5.57 -5.15 6.46
CA THR A 120 -4.20 -5.59 6.74
C THR A 120 -3.85 -5.29 8.20
N PRO A 121 -3.11 -6.16 8.93
CA PRO A 121 -2.68 -5.87 10.29
C PRO A 121 -2.01 -4.49 10.39
N THR A 122 -2.27 -3.75 11.48
CA THR A 122 -1.65 -2.44 11.72
C THR A 122 -0.27 -2.66 12.30
N THR A 123 0.62 -3.15 11.43
CA THR A 123 1.91 -3.71 11.79
C THR A 123 2.95 -3.22 10.80
N ILE A 124 4.10 -2.79 11.28
CA ILE A 124 5.18 -2.28 10.43
C ILE A 124 6.51 -2.81 10.93
N LEU A 125 7.36 -3.16 9.97
CA LEU A 125 8.71 -3.65 10.21
C LEU A 125 9.69 -2.67 9.57
N LEU A 126 10.65 -2.19 10.36
CA LEU A 126 11.79 -1.44 9.87
C LEU A 126 13.07 -2.26 10.03
N THR A 127 14.01 -2.03 9.11
CA THR A 127 15.36 -2.57 9.18
C THR A 127 16.09 -2.03 10.43
N PRO A 128 17.22 -2.62 10.84
CA PRO A 128 18.02 -2.09 11.94
C PRO A 128 18.43 -0.62 11.77
N ASN A 129 18.48 -0.14 10.51
CA ASN A 129 18.87 1.20 10.08
C ASN A 129 17.69 2.18 9.99
N LEU A 130 16.52 1.84 10.53
CA LEU A 130 15.29 2.65 10.52
C LEU A 130 14.63 2.81 9.14
N GLU A 131 15.01 1.98 8.16
CA GLU A 131 14.40 2.02 6.83
C GLU A 131 13.14 1.15 6.80
N PHE A 132 12.14 1.59 6.04
CA PHE A 132 10.92 0.80 5.81
C PHE A 132 11.26 -0.52 5.12
N HIS A 133 10.82 -1.63 5.72
CA HIS A 133 10.91 -2.95 5.09
C HIS A 133 9.55 -3.39 4.56
N SER A 134 8.57 -3.51 5.45
CA SER A 134 7.23 -3.97 5.08
C SER A 134 6.15 -3.50 6.04
N PHE A 135 4.89 -3.61 5.60
CA PHE A 135 3.68 -3.35 6.37
C PHE A 135 2.75 -4.57 6.35
N GLY A 136 1.89 -4.70 7.35
CA GLY A 136 0.80 -5.66 7.34
C GLY A 136 1.23 -7.11 7.57
N PHE A 137 0.58 -8.03 6.85
CA PHE A 137 0.87 -9.46 6.92
C PHE A 137 2.34 -9.76 6.63
N PHE A 138 2.92 -9.16 5.57
CA PHE A 138 4.34 -9.32 5.24
C PHE A 138 5.28 -8.88 6.38
N ALA A 139 4.97 -7.79 7.08
CA ALA A 139 5.76 -7.35 8.24
C ALA A 139 5.71 -8.37 9.38
N ARG A 140 4.51 -8.88 9.66
CA ARG A 140 4.30 -9.86 10.72
C ARG A 140 4.99 -11.18 10.39
N ASP A 141 4.71 -11.73 9.22
CA ASP A 141 5.15 -13.07 8.85
C ASP A 141 6.68 -13.08 8.72
N PHE A 142 7.26 -12.11 8.00
CA PHE A 142 8.72 -11.97 7.92
C PHE A 142 9.39 -11.88 9.30
N PHE A 143 8.88 -11.06 10.22
CA PHE A 143 9.49 -10.90 11.54
C PHE A 143 9.44 -12.20 12.38
N HIS A 144 8.36 -12.97 12.28
CA HIS A 144 8.22 -14.22 13.04
C HIS A 144 8.97 -15.40 12.41
N ASP A 145 9.35 -15.29 11.13
CA ASP A 145 10.19 -16.25 10.43
C ASP A 145 11.70 -16.01 10.66
N LEU A 146 12.10 -14.86 11.21
CA LEU A 146 13.50 -14.57 11.55
C LEU A 146 14.01 -15.45 12.69
N ASP A 147 15.31 -15.77 12.64
CA ASP A 147 16.01 -16.32 13.78
C ASP A 147 15.87 -15.38 15.01
N PRO A 148 15.63 -15.90 16.23
CA PRO A 148 15.41 -15.07 17.41
C PRO A 148 16.54 -14.06 17.71
N ASP A 149 17.79 -14.40 17.39
CA ASP A 149 18.92 -13.50 17.57
C ASP A 149 18.98 -12.40 16.50
N GLU A 150 18.53 -12.70 15.28
CA GLU A 150 18.35 -11.69 14.24
C GLU A 150 17.18 -10.76 14.55
N ALA A 151 16.03 -11.30 14.94
CA ALA A 151 14.81 -10.53 15.25
C ALA A 151 15.06 -9.41 16.27
N LYS A 152 15.99 -9.59 17.21
CA LYS A 152 16.43 -8.56 18.18
C LYS A 152 16.97 -7.28 17.53
N ARG A 153 17.55 -7.38 16.33
CA ARG A 153 18.10 -6.23 15.58
C ARG A 153 17.03 -5.44 14.84
N TRP A 154 15.93 -6.09 14.47
CA TRP A 154 14.84 -5.52 13.71
C TRP A 154 13.90 -4.67 14.56
N LEU A 155 13.18 -3.76 13.93
CA LEU A 155 12.27 -2.83 14.60
C LEU A 155 10.83 -3.16 14.21
N PHE A 156 10.22 -4.03 14.98
CA PHE A 156 8.85 -4.49 14.76
C PHE A 156 7.87 -3.73 15.65
N PHE A 157 6.83 -3.16 15.04
CA PHE A 157 5.77 -2.42 15.74
C PHE A 157 4.41 -3.02 15.39
N GLU A 158 3.69 -3.50 16.40
CA GLU A 158 2.31 -3.97 16.28
C GLU A 158 1.36 -3.00 16.99
N LYS A 159 0.17 -2.75 16.39
CA LYS A 159 -0.90 -1.92 16.98
C LYS A 159 -0.39 -0.55 17.42
N PHE A 160 0.55 0.03 16.66
CA PHE A 160 1.24 1.26 17.05
C PHE A 160 0.30 2.47 17.19
N LYS A 161 -0.90 2.44 16.59
CA LYS A 161 -1.96 3.43 16.86
C LYS A 161 -2.35 3.49 18.33
N MET A 162 -2.33 2.36 19.04
CA MET A 162 -2.69 2.32 20.47
C MET A 162 -1.73 3.11 21.35
N HIS A 163 -0.47 3.24 20.94
CA HIS A 163 0.46 4.09 21.68
C HIS A 163 -0.03 5.53 21.76
N LEU A 164 -0.71 6.04 20.72
CA LEU A 164 -1.26 7.40 20.75
C LEU A 164 -2.43 7.57 21.73
N HIS A 165 -3.16 6.48 22.03
CA HIS A 165 -4.30 6.52 22.94
C HIS A 165 -3.90 6.57 24.42
N TYR A 166 -2.71 6.06 24.76
CA TYR A 166 -2.25 5.97 26.15
C TYR A 166 -1.27 7.08 26.56
N VAL A 167 -0.77 7.86 25.60
CA VAL A 167 0.14 8.98 25.87
C VAL A 167 -0.68 10.21 26.22
N GLN A 168 -0.47 10.74 27.45
CA GLN A 168 -1.18 11.92 27.94
C GLN A 168 -0.80 13.19 27.16
N ASP A 169 0.50 13.39 26.90
CA ASP A 169 1.02 14.56 26.18
C ASP A 169 1.42 14.19 24.75
N LEU A 170 0.44 13.84 23.93
CA LEU A 170 0.66 13.51 22.52
C LEU A 170 1.18 14.74 21.76
N ASN A 171 2.36 14.63 21.15
CA ASN A 171 2.99 15.71 20.40
C ASN A 171 3.90 15.17 19.28
N THR A 172 4.51 16.06 18.50
CA THR A 172 5.36 15.70 17.35
C THR A 172 6.65 14.97 17.72
N GLN A 173 7.05 15.00 18.99
CA GLN A 173 8.22 14.33 19.53
C GLN A 173 7.86 12.99 20.19
N THR A 174 6.58 12.59 20.21
CA THR A 174 6.15 11.31 20.78
C THR A 174 6.92 10.15 20.13
N LEU A 175 7.46 9.28 20.97
CA LEU A 175 8.21 8.09 20.55
C LEU A 175 7.38 6.82 20.77
N ILE A 176 7.53 5.85 19.87
CA ILE A 176 6.93 4.53 19.96
C ILE A 176 8.07 3.51 20.15
N ALA A 177 7.90 2.58 21.09
CA ALA A 177 8.86 1.50 21.29
C ALA A 177 8.57 0.34 20.32
N ALA A 178 9.61 -0.17 19.67
CA ALA A 178 9.58 -1.44 18.96
C ALA A 178 9.56 -2.61 19.96
N SER A 179 9.30 -3.82 19.49
CA SER A 179 9.33 -5.06 20.29
C SER A 179 10.66 -5.30 21.01
N ASN A 180 11.79 -4.80 20.48
CA ASN A 180 13.11 -4.86 21.09
C ASN A 180 13.41 -3.69 22.06
N GLY A 181 12.44 -2.82 22.32
CA GLY A 181 12.57 -1.67 23.23
C GLY A 181 13.21 -0.42 22.63
N ARG A 182 13.77 -0.48 21.40
CA ARG A 182 14.28 0.71 20.71
C ARG A 182 13.12 1.65 20.37
N LYS A 183 13.34 2.96 20.55
CA LYS A 183 12.31 3.99 20.35
C LYS A 183 12.49 4.71 19.03
N VAL A 184 11.39 4.96 18.32
CA VAL A 184 11.34 5.65 17.02
C VAL A 184 10.27 6.74 17.07
N PRO A 185 10.45 7.91 16.44
CA PRO A 185 9.41 8.94 16.38
C PRO A 185 8.11 8.40 15.78
N ALA A 186 6.99 8.69 16.44
CA ALA A 186 5.66 8.30 15.97
C ALA A 186 5.42 8.83 14.54
N LEU A 187 5.81 10.08 14.26
CA LEU A 187 5.72 10.68 12.93
C LEU A 187 6.38 9.82 11.85
N THR A 188 7.56 9.25 12.12
CA THR A 188 8.26 8.37 11.19
C THR A 188 7.43 7.11 10.89
N ILE A 189 6.91 6.47 11.94
CA ILE A 189 6.09 5.25 11.82
C ILE A 189 4.82 5.52 11.01
N PHE A 190 4.09 6.60 11.31
CA PHE A 190 2.87 6.95 10.58
C PHE A 190 3.16 7.40 9.15
N THR A 191 4.29 8.07 8.90
CA THR A 191 4.70 8.47 7.54
C THR A 191 4.90 7.25 6.65
N TYR A 192 5.66 6.25 7.11
CA TYR A 192 5.86 5.03 6.34
C TYR A 192 4.55 4.27 6.10
N ALA A 193 3.69 4.21 7.12
CA ALA A 193 2.42 3.52 7.00
C ALA A 193 1.46 4.22 6.01
N LEU A 194 1.41 5.55 6.01
CA LEU A 194 0.65 6.34 5.03
C LEU A 194 1.23 6.21 3.61
N GLN A 195 2.56 6.21 3.49
CA GLN A 195 3.24 6.01 2.22
C GLN A 195 2.91 4.64 1.62
N TYR A 196 2.96 3.58 2.43
CA TYR A 196 2.55 2.24 2.01
C TYR A 196 1.12 2.22 1.45
N PHE A 197 0.15 2.79 2.15
CA PHE A 197 -1.24 2.78 1.67
C PHE A 197 -1.44 3.60 0.40
N LYS A 198 -0.76 4.73 0.28
CA LYS A 198 -0.76 5.54 -0.94
C LYS A 198 -0.24 4.74 -2.13
N GLU A 199 0.92 4.12 -2.01
CA GLU A 199 1.54 3.33 -3.08
C GLU A 199 0.70 2.10 -3.43
N HIS A 200 0.15 1.42 -2.42
CA HIS A 200 -0.73 0.26 -2.60
C HIS A 200 -2.02 0.64 -3.33
N ALA A 201 -2.66 1.75 -2.94
CA ALA A 201 -3.88 2.26 -3.59
C ALA A 201 -3.63 2.64 -5.05
N LEU A 202 -2.52 3.32 -5.36
CA LEU A 202 -2.17 3.70 -6.72
C LEU A 202 -1.91 2.49 -7.62
N ARG A 203 -1.22 1.47 -7.09
CA ARG A 203 -0.99 0.21 -7.79
C ARG A 203 -2.31 -0.48 -8.08
N GLU A 204 -3.16 -0.64 -7.07
CA GLU A 204 -4.44 -1.30 -7.21
C GLU A 204 -5.37 -0.60 -8.21
N LEU A 205 -5.45 0.73 -8.14
CA LEU A 205 -6.17 1.56 -9.11
C LEU A 205 -5.66 1.37 -10.53
N SER A 206 -4.33 1.31 -10.69
CA SER A 206 -3.72 1.12 -12.01
C SER A 206 -4.03 -0.25 -12.58
N ASP A 207 -3.94 -1.29 -11.76
CA ASP A 207 -4.23 -2.67 -12.15
C ASP A 207 -5.70 -2.87 -12.54
N GLN A 208 -6.62 -2.22 -11.82
CA GLN A 208 -8.07 -2.33 -12.08
C GLN A 208 -8.52 -1.59 -13.34
N SER A 209 -7.92 -0.44 -13.62
CA SER A 209 -8.32 0.43 -14.73
C SER A 209 -7.57 0.15 -16.03
N GLY A 210 -6.47 -0.61 -15.97
CA GLY A 210 -5.52 -0.74 -17.08
C GLY A 210 -4.83 0.56 -17.47
N THR A 211 -4.91 1.60 -16.63
CA THR A 211 -4.32 2.93 -16.85
C THR A 211 -3.45 3.30 -15.67
N ARG A 212 -2.30 3.91 -15.91
CA ARG A 212 -1.41 4.34 -14.81
C ARG A 212 -2.02 5.51 -14.04
N PHE A 213 -2.24 5.33 -12.74
CA PHE A 213 -2.57 6.41 -11.81
C PHE A 213 -1.32 6.98 -11.14
N VAL A 214 -1.26 8.30 -11.01
CA VAL A 214 -0.22 9.03 -10.28
C VAL A 214 -0.81 9.83 -9.13
N ASN A 215 0.06 10.43 -8.30
CA ASN A 215 -0.36 11.16 -7.10
C ASN A 215 -1.31 12.31 -7.42
N GLU A 216 -1.13 12.94 -8.57
CA GLU A 216 -1.92 14.08 -9.02
C GLU A 216 -3.38 13.69 -9.34
N ASP A 217 -3.62 12.41 -9.65
CA ASP A 217 -4.96 11.89 -9.99
C ASP A 217 -5.82 11.59 -8.75
N VAL A 218 -5.19 11.50 -7.58
CA VAL A 218 -5.80 10.98 -6.34
C VAL A 218 -5.81 12.03 -5.25
N ARG A 219 -6.95 12.15 -4.57
CA ARG A 219 -7.12 12.95 -3.36
C ARG A 219 -7.15 12.10 -2.11
#